data_AF-A0A352JV57-F1
#
_entry.id   AF-A0A352JV57-F1
#
_cell.length_a   1.000
_cell.length_b   1.000
_cell.length_c   1.000
_cell.angle_alpha   90.00
_cell.angle_beta   90.00
_cell.angle_gamma   90.00
#
_symmetry.space_group_name_H-M   'P 1'
#
loop_
_entity.id
_entity.type
_entity.pdbx_description
1 polymer ?
#
loop_
_entity_poly.entity_id
_entity_poly.type
_entity_poly.pdbx_seq_one_letter_code
_entity_poly.pdbx_strand_id
1 'polypeptide(L)'
;MRRGWIALILALLMLVVFGCADKFVTSGKISMNARNWDKAIVDFNKALQVNPGNSQAHFYLGRVYKEKGDYLQMAAHLNAADSLDPKLKIESDKLRDDAWYAVAGSADSSMNEVPVMEKAANEYFEKALEYQSAGQADSATKYFNQT
;
A
#
# COMPACT_ATOMS: atom_id res chain seq x y z
N MET A 1 -35.65 -17.59 -28.34
CA MET A 1 -36.12 -16.97 -27.08
C MET A 1 -35.24 -17.25 -25.84
N ARG A 2 -34.09 -17.96 -25.93
CA ARG A 2 -33.29 -18.36 -24.74
C ARG A 2 -32.10 -17.45 -24.35
N ARG A 3 -31.77 -16.41 -25.13
CA ARG A 3 -30.56 -15.58 -24.92
C ARG A 3 -30.70 -14.49 -23.86
N GLY A 4 -31.92 -14.00 -23.58
CA GLY A 4 -32.13 -12.91 -22.61
C GLY A 4 -31.90 -13.32 -21.14
N TRP A 5 -32.00 -14.62 -20.84
CA TRP A 5 -31.94 -15.11 -19.46
C TRP A 5 -30.49 -15.26 -19.00
N ILE A 6 -29.57 -15.53 -19.93
CA ILE A 6 -28.13 -15.52 -19.67
C ILE A 6 -27.65 -14.09 -19.37
N ALA A 7 -28.15 -13.09 -20.10
CA ALA A 7 -27.85 -11.69 -19.82
C ALA A 7 -28.40 -11.24 -18.46
N LEU A 8 -29.58 -11.71 -18.05
CA LEU A 8 -30.14 -11.46 -16.73
C LEU A 8 -29.34 -12.15 -15.62
N ILE A 9 -28.91 -13.41 -15.82
CA ILE A 9 -28.08 -14.14 -14.86
C ILE A 9 -26.70 -13.50 -14.73
N LEU A 10 -26.09 -13.05 -15.83
CA LEU A 10 -24.81 -12.33 -15.80
C LEU A 10 -24.95 -10.96 -15.13
N ALA A 11 -26.04 -10.23 -15.36
CA ALA A 11 -26.33 -8.97 -14.67
C ALA A 11 -26.58 -9.17 -13.17
N LEU A 12 -27.24 -10.27 -12.78
CA LEU A 12 -27.48 -10.62 -11.38
C LEU A 12 -26.20 -11.08 -10.68
N LEU A 13 -25.33 -11.84 -11.37
CA LEU A 13 -24.00 -12.20 -10.89
C LEU A 13 -23.10 -10.97 -10.74
N MET A 14 -23.19 -10.01 -11.66
CA MET A 14 -22.44 -8.76 -11.58
C MET A 14 -22.87 -7.93 -10.35
N LEU A 15 -24.16 -7.89 -10.01
CA LEU A 15 -24.66 -7.19 -8.80
C LEU A 15 -24.19 -7.80 -7.47
N VAL A 16 -24.01 -9.11 -7.39
CA VAL A 16 -23.55 -9.79 -6.16
C VAL A 16 -22.08 -9.49 -5.87
N VAL A 17 -21.27 -9.25 -6.90
CA VAL A 17 -19.82 -8.99 -6.77
C VAL A 17 -19.53 -7.58 -6.21
N PHE A 18 -20.41 -6.61 -6.40
CA PHE A 18 -20.15 -5.22 -5.98
C PHE A 18 -20.54 -4.87 -4.52
N GLY A 19 -21.22 -5.76 -3.78
CA GLY A 19 -21.93 -5.36 -2.53
C GLY A 19 -21.26 -5.61 -1.17
N CYS A 20 -20.15 -6.34 -1.06
CA CYS A 20 -19.68 -6.84 0.25
C CYS A 20 -18.33 -6.29 0.77
N ALA A 21 -17.56 -5.56 -0.05
CA ALA A 21 -16.23 -5.10 0.36
C ALA A 21 -16.27 -3.92 1.37
N ASP A 22 -17.32 -3.11 1.35
CA ASP A 22 -17.40 -1.83 2.08
C ASP A 22 -17.43 -1.99 3.62
N LYS A 23 -18.13 -3.02 4.12
CA LYS A 23 -18.27 -3.25 5.56
C LYS A 23 -16.92 -3.43 6.27
N PHE A 24 -16.00 -4.17 5.66
CA PHE A 24 -14.69 -4.45 6.24
C PHE A 24 -13.76 -3.24 6.16
N VAL A 25 -13.81 -2.45 5.07
CA VAL A 25 -13.07 -1.19 4.97
C VAL A 25 -13.52 -0.20 6.05
N THR A 26 -14.84 -0.08 6.25
CA THR A 26 -15.39 0.80 7.30
C THR A 26 -14.94 0.36 8.70
N SER A 27 -14.97 -0.95 9.01
CA SER A 27 -14.44 -1.48 10.27
C SER A 27 -12.95 -1.20 10.44
N GLY A 28 -12.15 -1.40 9.39
CA GLY A 28 -10.72 -1.12 9.40
C GLY A 28 -10.42 0.34 9.71
N LYS A 29 -11.15 1.28 9.11
CA LYS A 29 -11.02 2.72 9.39
C LYS A 29 -11.37 3.07 10.84
N ILE A 30 -12.39 2.44 11.42
CA ILE A 30 -12.73 2.63 12.84
C ILE A 30 -11.57 2.15 13.73
N SER A 31 -11.02 0.97 13.42
CA SER A 31 -9.86 0.41 14.13
C SER A 31 -8.62 1.32 13.98
N MET A 32 -8.37 1.90 12.80
CA MET A 32 -7.32 2.90 12.59
C MET A 32 -7.50 4.15 13.43
N ASN A 33 -8.71 4.70 13.48
CA ASN A 33 -9.01 5.89 14.30
C ASN A 33 -8.79 5.62 15.79
N ALA A 34 -9.00 4.38 16.23
CA ALA A 34 -8.68 3.90 17.57
C ALA A 34 -7.19 3.54 17.77
N ARG A 35 -6.33 3.76 16.75
CA ARG A 35 -4.91 3.35 16.70
C ARG A 35 -4.67 1.86 16.97
N ASN A 36 -5.70 1.02 16.75
CA ASN A 36 -5.58 -0.42 16.85
C ASN A 36 -5.13 -0.96 15.49
N TRP A 37 -3.84 -0.84 15.21
CA TRP A 37 -3.23 -1.16 13.92
C TRP A 37 -3.39 -2.63 13.54
N ASP A 38 -3.23 -3.54 14.50
CA ASP A 38 -3.34 -4.97 14.23
C ASP A 38 -4.76 -5.37 13.82
N LYS A 39 -5.77 -4.82 14.52
CA LYS A 39 -7.17 -5.02 14.13
C LYS A 39 -7.49 -4.37 12.79
N ALA A 40 -6.96 -3.18 12.52
CA ALA A 40 -7.14 -2.52 11.23
C ALA A 40 -6.59 -3.37 10.08
N ILE A 41 -5.39 -3.96 10.24
CA ILE A 41 -4.80 -4.89 9.26
C ILE A 41 -5.72 -6.09 9.02
N VAL A 42 -6.23 -6.72 10.09
CA VAL A 42 -7.16 -7.84 9.97
C VAL A 42 -8.42 -7.46 9.19
N ASP A 43 -9.00 -6.31 9.50
CA ASP A 43 -10.22 -5.84 8.84
C ASP A 43 -9.98 -5.49 7.36
N PHE A 44 -8.89 -4.80 7.03
CA PHE A 44 -8.57 -4.52 5.62
C PHE A 44 -8.19 -5.78 4.84
N ASN A 45 -7.48 -6.73 5.44
CA ASN A 45 -7.21 -8.02 4.80
C ASN A 45 -8.50 -8.81 4.53
N LYS A 46 -9.50 -8.75 5.42
CA LYS A 46 -10.83 -9.32 5.13
C LYS A 46 -11.51 -8.59 3.97
N ALA A 47 -11.37 -7.27 3.87
CA ALA A 47 -11.87 -6.52 2.72
C ALA A 47 -11.22 -7.00 1.41
N LEU A 48 -9.91 -7.26 1.44
CA LEU A 48 -9.16 -7.79 0.30
C LEU A 48 -9.46 -9.26 -0.02
N GLN A 49 -9.82 -10.08 0.98
CA GLN A 49 -10.31 -11.44 0.73
C GLN A 49 -11.64 -11.45 -0.03
N VAL A 50 -12.52 -10.47 0.25
CA VAL A 50 -13.81 -10.32 -0.44
C VAL A 50 -13.63 -9.67 -1.81
N ASN A 51 -12.82 -8.61 -1.88
CA ASN A 51 -12.49 -7.93 -3.12
C ASN A 51 -10.98 -7.60 -3.17
N PRO A 52 -10.19 -8.47 -3.84
CA PRO A 52 -8.76 -8.22 -4.01
C PRO A 52 -8.44 -6.94 -4.78
N GLY A 53 -9.39 -6.42 -5.58
CA GLY A 53 -9.25 -5.18 -6.34
C GLY A 53 -9.68 -3.93 -5.57
N ASN A 54 -9.86 -4.00 -4.25
CA ASN A 54 -10.25 -2.83 -3.46
C ASN A 54 -9.04 -1.92 -3.22
N SER A 55 -8.88 -0.93 -4.11
CA SER A 55 -7.80 0.08 -4.05
C SER A 55 -7.74 0.80 -2.70
N GLN A 56 -8.89 1.10 -2.11
CA GLN A 56 -8.99 1.81 -0.84
C GLN A 56 -8.51 0.94 0.35
N ALA A 57 -8.81 -0.36 0.35
CA ALA A 57 -8.30 -1.29 1.36
C ALA A 57 -6.78 -1.43 1.28
N HIS A 58 -6.22 -1.51 0.06
CA HIS A 58 -4.77 -1.46 -0.17
C HIS A 58 -4.17 -0.14 0.36
N PHE A 59 -4.75 1.00 0.00
CA PHE A 59 -4.27 2.30 0.45
C PHE A 59 -4.25 2.43 1.98
N TYR A 60 -5.32 2.00 2.67
CA TYR A 60 -5.34 2.05 4.13
C TYR A 60 -4.38 1.05 4.78
N LEU A 61 -4.14 -0.12 4.21
CA LEU A 61 -3.06 -1.00 4.68
C LEU A 61 -1.71 -0.31 4.56
N GLY A 62 -1.44 0.37 3.45
CA GLY A 62 -0.26 1.21 3.27
C GLY A 62 -0.10 2.20 4.42
N ARG A 63 -1.16 2.94 4.74
CA ARG A 63 -1.21 3.86 5.90
C ARG A 63 -0.93 3.16 7.22
N VAL A 64 -1.54 2.01 7.50
CA VAL A 64 -1.33 1.30 8.77
C VAL A 64 0.11 0.81 8.90
N TYR A 65 0.70 0.30 7.82
CA TYR A 65 2.09 -0.16 7.85
C TYR A 65 3.09 0.99 8.01
N LYS A 66 2.82 2.17 7.43
CA LYS A 66 3.57 3.41 7.74
C LYS A 66 3.57 3.70 9.25
N GLU A 67 2.42 3.64 9.90
CA GLU A 67 2.31 3.88 11.36
C GLU A 67 3.02 2.81 12.20
N LYS A 68 3.16 1.59 11.68
CA LYS A 68 3.95 0.52 12.31
C LYS A 68 5.46 0.62 11.99
N GLY A 69 5.87 1.51 11.09
CA GLY A 69 7.25 1.61 10.59
C GLY A 69 7.64 0.49 9.61
N ASP A 70 6.69 -0.32 9.16
CA ASP A 70 6.93 -1.35 8.15
C ASP A 70 6.78 -0.74 6.75
N TYR A 71 7.82 -0.02 6.34
CA TYR A 71 7.78 0.71 5.08
C TYR A 71 7.78 -0.21 3.85
N LEU A 72 8.21 -1.47 4.01
CA LEU A 72 8.17 -2.47 2.95
C LEU A 72 6.73 -2.85 2.61
N GLN A 73 5.96 -3.25 3.63
CA GLN A 73 4.54 -3.54 3.45
C GLN A 73 3.76 -2.28 3.04
N MET A 74 4.15 -1.11 3.54
CA MET A 74 3.59 0.16 3.09
C MET A 74 3.72 0.31 1.56
N ALA A 75 4.94 0.24 1.03
CA ALA A 75 5.20 0.44 -0.40
C ALA A 75 4.44 -0.58 -1.27
N ALA A 76 4.45 -1.85 -0.89
CA ALA A 76 3.74 -2.90 -1.62
C ALA A 76 2.23 -2.61 -1.73
N HIS A 77 1.60 -2.23 -0.62
CA HIS A 77 0.16 -1.94 -0.61
C HIS A 77 -0.18 -0.63 -1.32
N LEU A 78 0.66 0.41 -1.24
CA LEU A 78 0.45 1.65 -1.99
C LEU A 78 0.61 1.43 -3.51
N ASN A 79 1.58 0.63 -3.95
CA ASN A 79 1.75 0.30 -5.38
C ASN A 79 0.53 -0.45 -5.94
N ALA A 80 -0.03 -1.36 -5.15
CA ALA A 80 -1.27 -2.04 -5.51
C ALA A 80 -2.45 -1.05 -5.58
N ALA A 81 -2.57 -0.12 -4.63
CA ALA A 81 -3.61 0.91 -4.64
C ALA A 81 -3.51 1.80 -5.88
N ASP A 82 -2.31 2.27 -6.23
CA ASP A 82 -2.06 3.16 -7.38
C ASP A 82 -2.35 2.46 -8.72
N SER A 83 -2.03 1.16 -8.80
CA SER A 83 -2.33 0.34 -9.97
C SER A 83 -3.83 0.10 -10.18
N LEU A 84 -4.60 0.07 -9.10
CA LEU A 84 -6.04 -0.15 -9.12
C LEU A 84 -6.84 1.14 -9.29
N ASP A 85 -6.40 2.23 -8.66
CA ASP A 85 -6.98 3.56 -8.78
C ASP A 85 -5.89 4.64 -8.84
N PRO A 86 -5.53 5.09 -10.05
CA PRO A 86 -4.52 6.14 -10.25
C PRO A 86 -4.83 7.46 -9.54
N LYS A 87 -6.08 7.72 -9.13
CA LYS A 87 -6.43 8.94 -8.37
C LYS A 87 -5.85 8.92 -6.97
N LEU A 88 -5.62 7.73 -6.40
CA LEU A 88 -4.99 7.58 -5.09
C LEU A 88 -3.50 7.88 -5.13
N LYS A 89 -2.85 7.87 -6.32
CA LYS A 89 -1.41 8.09 -6.46
C LYS A 89 -0.92 9.35 -5.76
N ILE A 90 -1.66 10.46 -5.88
CA ILE A 90 -1.31 11.72 -5.22
C ILE A 90 -1.30 11.57 -3.68
N GLU A 91 -2.25 10.83 -3.11
CA GLU A 91 -2.32 10.59 -1.67
C GLU A 91 -1.26 9.57 -1.23
N SER A 92 -1.02 8.53 -2.02
CA SER A 92 0.02 7.52 -1.82
C SER A 92 1.43 8.13 -1.86
N ASP A 93 1.70 9.03 -2.80
CA ASP A 93 2.99 9.71 -2.94
C ASP A 93 3.27 10.59 -1.72
N LYS A 94 2.28 11.37 -1.27
CA LYS A 94 2.38 12.12 -0.01
C LYS A 94 2.70 11.21 1.17
N LEU A 95 2.11 10.02 1.21
CA LEU A 95 2.36 9.04 2.25
C LEU A 95 3.80 8.53 2.26
N ARG A 96 4.33 8.25 1.07
CA ARG A 96 5.72 7.84 0.87
C ARG A 96 6.68 8.96 1.27
N ASP A 97 6.37 10.20 0.91
CA ASP A 97 7.17 11.37 1.30
C ASP A 97 7.20 11.54 2.82
N ASP A 98 6.04 11.48 3.49
CA ASP A 98 5.96 11.55 4.95
C ASP A 98 6.77 10.41 5.62
N ALA A 99 6.69 9.20 5.07
CA ALA A 99 7.46 8.06 5.56
C ALA A 99 8.96 8.29 5.38
N TRP A 100 9.36 8.84 4.24
CA TRP A 100 10.74 9.23 3.99
C TRP A 100 11.22 10.27 4.98
N TYR A 101 10.48 11.34 5.27
CA TYR A 101 10.89 12.32 6.29
C TYR A 101 11.00 11.72 7.69
N ALA A 102 10.17 10.73 8.04
CA ALA A 102 10.29 10.02 9.30
C ALA A 102 11.59 9.20 9.38
N VAL A 103 12.01 8.57 8.27
CA VAL A 103 13.25 7.79 8.19
C VAL A 103 14.47 8.70 8.02
N ALA A 104 14.43 9.65 7.10
CA ALA A 104 15.49 10.60 6.79
C ALA A 104 15.71 11.59 7.93
N GLY A 105 14.68 11.99 8.69
CA GLY A 105 14.84 12.77 9.92
C GLY A 105 15.51 11.98 11.06
N SER A 106 15.54 10.64 10.95
CA SER A 106 16.36 9.77 11.81
C SER A 106 17.75 9.49 11.22
N ALA A 107 17.98 9.84 9.95
CA ALA A 107 19.26 9.77 9.28
C ALA A 107 19.95 11.15 9.30
N ASP A 108 21.27 11.16 9.37
CA ASP A 108 22.03 12.41 9.49
C ASP A 108 21.79 13.35 8.28
N SER A 109 21.99 14.64 8.54
CA SER A 109 21.69 15.85 7.74
C SER A 109 22.33 15.97 6.34
N SER A 110 22.80 14.88 5.74
CA SER A 110 23.53 14.88 4.46
C SER A 110 22.67 14.65 3.21
N MET A 111 21.39 14.26 3.31
CA MET A 111 20.55 13.98 2.15
C MET A 111 19.83 15.24 1.60
N ASN A 112 20.61 16.19 1.10
CA ASN A 112 20.11 17.31 0.30
C ASN A 112 20.07 16.90 -1.19
N GLU A 113 18.87 16.78 -1.76
CA GLU A 113 18.44 17.28 -3.08
C GLU A 113 17.24 16.48 -3.64
N VAL A 114 16.13 17.20 -3.82
CA VAL A 114 14.75 16.71 -3.81
C VAL A 114 14.09 16.35 -5.18
N PRO A 115 14.57 16.64 -6.41
CA PRO A 115 13.70 16.42 -7.60
C PRO A 115 13.79 15.04 -8.28
N VAL A 116 14.79 14.21 -7.97
CA VAL A 116 15.10 12.96 -8.72
C VAL A 116 14.43 11.71 -8.11
N MET A 117 13.79 11.87 -6.95
CA MET A 117 13.54 10.77 -6.01
C MET A 117 12.22 10.00 -6.23
N GLU A 118 11.29 10.39 -7.10
CA GLU A 118 10.10 9.55 -7.36
C GLU A 118 10.49 8.22 -8.05
N LYS A 119 11.44 8.28 -8.99
CA LYS A 119 12.03 7.08 -9.60
C LYS A 119 12.99 6.40 -8.64
N ALA A 120 13.81 7.17 -7.95
CA ALA A 120 14.83 6.63 -7.07
C ALA A 120 14.21 5.95 -5.84
N ALA A 121 13.20 6.50 -5.17
CA ALA A 121 12.51 5.87 -4.04
C ALA A 121 11.88 4.53 -4.43
N ASN A 122 11.26 4.43 -5.61
CA ASN A 122 10.76 3.16 -6.13
C ASN A 122 11.91 2.19 -6.48
N GLU A 123 13.00 2.67 -7.08
CA GLU A 123 14.20 1.88 -7.39
C GLU A 123 15.00 1.47 -6.12
N TYR A 124 14.95 2.28 -5.06
CA TYR A 124 15.54 2.04 -3.75
C TYR A 124 14.73 1.00 -2.97
N PHE A 125 13.40 1.01 -3.09
CA PHE A 125 12.53 0.00 -2.50
C PHE A 125 12.62 -1.35 -3.23
N GLU A 126 12.69 -1.38 -4.56
CA GLU A 126 12.90 -2.61 -5.32
C GLU A 126 14.27 -3.26 -5.03
N LYS A 127 15.34 -2.47 -4.91
CA LYS A 127 16.66 -2.99 -4.52
C LYS A 127 16.70 -3.44 -3.05
N ALA A 128 16.03 -2.73 -2.14
CA ALA A 128 15.93 -3.17 -0.74
C ALA A 128 15.29 -4.57 -0.62
N LEU A 129 14.28 -4.86 -1.45
CA LEU A 129 13.67 -6.19 -1.60
C LEU A 129 14.65 -7.24 -2.15
N GLU A 130 15.46 -6.88 -3.14
CA GLU A 130 16.51 -7.74 -3.70
C GLU A 130 17.56 -8.10 -2.63
N TYR A 131 18.05 -7.14 -1.87
CA TYR A 131 19.06 -7.35 -0.82
C TYR A 131 18.52 -8.12 0.39
N GLN A 132 17.23 -7.96 0.71
CA GLN A 132 16.57 -8.73 1.76
C GLN A 132 16.35 -10.19 1.34
N SER A 133 16.07 -10.44 0.05
CA SER A 133 16.01 -11.80 -0.51
C SER A 133 17.39 -12.49 -0.57
N ALA A 134 18.47 -11.69 -0.66
CA ALA A 134 19.85 -12.16 -0.65
C ALA A 134 20.43 -12.37 0.76
N GLY A 135 19.67 -12.10 1.83
CA GLY A 135 20.09 -12.34 3.21
C GLY A 135 21.21 -11.42 3.73
N GLN A 136 21.44 -10.27 3.09
CA GLN A 136 22.52 -9.33 3.43
C GLN A 136 21.97 -7.97 3.83
N ALA A 137 21.40 -7.87 5.04
CA ALA A 137 20.84 -6.63 5.58
C ALA A 137 21.92 -5.55 5.87
N ASP A 138 23.19 -5.92 5.98
CA ASP A 138 24.28 -5.00 6.35
C ASP A 138 24.83 -4.16 5.15
N SER A 139 24.46 -4.49 3.91
CA SER A 139 25.02 -3.86 2.71
C SER A 139 24.34 -2.55 2.31
N ALA A 140 23.10 -2.31 2.76
CA ALA A 140 22.36 -1.08 2.44
C ALA A 140 23.08 0.17 2.97
N THR A 141 23.69 0.07 4.15
CA THR A 141 24.46 1.15 4.78
C THR A 141 25.86 1.34 4.19
N LYS A 142 26.40 0.32 3.50
CA LYS A 142 27.73 0.42 2.87
C LYS A 142 27.69 1.17 1.54
N TYR A 143 26.61 0.98 0.77
CA TYR A 143 26.39 1.73 -0.48
C TYR A 143 26.14 3.22 -0.21
N PHE A 144 25.56 3.54 0.96
CA PHE A 144 25.35 4.90 1.46
C PHE A 144 26.66 5.69 1.68
N ASN A 145 27.79 5.01 1.93
CA ASN A 145 29.08 5.66 2.22
C ASN A 145 30.04 5.72 1.00
N GLN A 146 29.56 5.42 -0.21
CA GLN A 146 30.40 5.40 -1.42
C GLN A 146 29.86 6.22 -2.60
N THR A 147 28.78 6.97 -2.40
CA THR A 147 28.31 8.06 -3.28
C THR A 147 28.18 9.31 -2.44
#